data_AF-A0A5C7R9N6-F1
#
_entry.id   AF-A0A5C7R9N6-F1
#
_cell.length_a   1.000
_cell.length_b   1.000
_cell.length_c   1.000
_cell.angle_alpha   90.00
_cell.angle_beta   90.00
_cell.angle_gamma   90.00
#
_symmetry.space_group_name_H-M   'P 1'
#
loop_
_entity.id
_entity.type
_entity.pdbx_description
1 polymer ?
#
loop_
_entity_poly.entity_id
_entity_poly.type
_entity_poly.pdbx_seq_one_letter_code
_entity_poly.pdbx_strand_id
1 'polypeptide(L)' 'MQIITEVIRENLSPSEVMALRQAELAKGHLVNVNRLHSQLVEIEIIHPNRTINITPKPPELYADTFLT' A
#
# COMPACT_ATOMS: atom_id res chain seq x y z
N MET A 1 0.05 -14.57 15.25
CA MET A 1 -0.48 -13.35 14.62
C MET A 1 0.45 -13.02 13.46
N GLN A 2 -0.02 -13.05 12.22
CA GLN A 2 0.82 -12.64 11.08
C GLN A 2 0.74 -11.12 10.98
N ILE A 3 1.89 -10.47 11.15
CA ILE A 3 2.04 -9.04 10.92
C ILE A 3 2.23 -8.88 9.42
N ILE A 4 1.27 -8.26 8.75
CA ILE A 4 1.36 -7.97 7.32
C ILE A 4 1.92 -6.56 7.19
N THR A 5 3.07 -6.48 6.54
CA THR A 5 3.78 -5.24 6.29
C THR A 5 3.65 -4.89 4.81
N GLU A 6 3.06 -3.73 4.52
CA GLU A 6 3.01 -3.15 3.18
C GLU A 6 4.10 -2.09 3.07
N VAL A 7 4.94 -2.17 2.03
CA VAL A 7 6.04 -1.23 1.80
C VAL A 7 5.79 -0.47 0.51
N ILE A 8 5.67 0.85 0.63
CA ILE A 8 5.46 1.77 -0.48
C ILE A 8 6.74 2.59 -0.65
N ARG A 9 7.27 2.67 -1.88
CA ARG A 9 8.47 3.47 -2.21
C ARG A 9 8.14 4.46 -3.31
N GLU A 10 7.89 5.69 -2.92
CA GLU A 10 7.43 6.74 -3.84
C GLU A 10 8.10 8.09 -3.55
N ASN A 11 8.11 8.96 -4.55
CA ASN A 11 8.53 10.34 -4.38
C ASN A 11 7.38 11.16 -3.81
N LEU A 12 7.38 11.36 -2.50
CA LEU A 12 6.31 12.07 -1.79
C LEU A 12 6.85 13.35 -1.16
N SER A 13 6.02 14.40 -1.21
CA SER A 13 6.24 15.62 -0.46
C SER A 13 6.02 15.40 1.04
N PRO A 14 6.61 16.24 1.92
CA PRO A 14 6.40 16.14 3.37
C PRO A 14 4.92 16.17 3.78
N SER A 15 4.10 16.94 3.08
CA SER A 15 2.65 17.03 3.30
C SER A 15 1.92 15.73 2.98
N GLU A 16 2.27 15.07 1.87
CA GLU A 16 1.66 13.79 1.47
C GLU A 16 2.03 12.67 2.45
N VAL A 17 3.29 12.63 2.88
CA VAL A 17 3.77 11.69 3.91
C VAL A 17 3.00 11.86 5.21
N MET A 18 2.78 13.11 5.65
CA MET A 18 1.99 13.38 6.86
C MET A 18 0.52 12.96 6.69
N ALA A 19 -0.10 13.24 5.54
CA ALA A 19 -1.47 12.84 5.27
C ALA A 19 -1.64 11.31 5.29
N LEU A 20 -0.73 10.57 4.66
CA LEU A 20 -0.70 9.11 4.71
C LEU A 20 -0.56 8.59 6.13
N ARG A 21 0.43 9.10 6.87
CA ARG A 21 0.67 8.70 8.26
C ARG A 21 -0.58 8.93 9.12
N GLN A 22 -1.26 10.07 8.97
CA GLN A 22 -2.45 10.39 9.74
C GLN A 22 -3.65 9.51 9.36
N ALA A 23 -3.85 9.23 8.07
CA ALA A 23 -4.91 8.36 7.59
C ALA A 23 -4.75 6.92 8.09
N GLU A 24 -3.53 6.38 8.09
CA GLU A 24 -3.26 5.02 8.53
C GLU A 24 -3.23 4.89 10.06
N LEU A 25 -2.72 5.88 10.80
CA LEU A 25 -2.85 5.94 12.25
C LEU A 25 -4.32 5.99 12.69
N ALA A 26 -5.18 6.72 11.97
CA ALA A 26 -6.61 6.77 12.25
C ALA A 26 -7.31 5.41 12.06
N LYS A 27 -6.75 4.53 11.21
CA LYS A 27 -7.21 3.15 11.03
C LYS A 27 -6.62 2.18 12.08
N GLY A 28 -5.77 2.67 12.98
CA GLY A 28 -5.06 1.86 13.97
C GLY A 28 -3.87 1.09 13.41
N HIS A 29 -3.38 1.44 12.22
CA HIS A 29 -2.16 0.87 11.66
C HIS A 29 -0.92 1.61 12.18
N LEU A 30 0.19 0.90 12.29
CA LEU A 30 1.47 1.52 12.59
C LEU A 30 2.14 1.89 11.28
N VAL A 31 2.66 3.12 11.19
CA VAL A 31 3.37 3.60 10.01
C VAL A 31 4.78 3.97 10.39
N ASN A 32 5.74 3.39 9.69
CA ASN A 32 7.14 3.75 9.75
C ASN A 32 7.52 4.45 8.44
N VAL A 33 8.21 5.59 8.54
CA VAL A 33 8.58 6.40 7.39
C VAL A 33 10.08 6.53 7.38
N ASN A 34 10.70 6.05 6.31
CA ASN A 34 12.12 6.11 6.08
C ASN A 34 12.42 6.99 4.86
N ARG A 35 13.30 7.97 5.00
CA ARG A 35 13.64 8.87 3.89
C ARG A 35 14.86 8.31 3.18
N LEU A 36 14.67 7.80 1.96
CA LEU A 36 15.74 7.19 1.16
C LEU A 36 16.55 8.25 0.40
N HIS A 37 15.89 9.29 -0.12
CA HIS A 37 16.53 10.39 -0.84
C HIS A 37 15.73 11.70 -0.68
N SER A 38 16.16 12.78 -1.34
CA SER A 38 15.53 14.12 -1.28
C SER A 38 14.00 14.11 -1.36
N GLN A 39 13.43 13.33 -2.29
CA GLN A 39 11.97 13.18 -2.45
C GLN A 39 11.52 11.73 -2.28
N LEU A 40 12.42 10.76 -2.43
CA LEU A 40 12.10 9.34 -2.31
C LEU A 40 11.97 8.94 -0.85
N VAL A 41 10.79 8.48 -0.48
CA VAL A 41 10.49 7.94 0.84
C VAL A 41 10.02 6.51 0.72
N GLU A 42 10.34 5.72 1.73
CA GLU A 42 9.81 4.39 1.97
C GLU A 42 8.84 4.49 3.14
N ILE A 43 7.59 4.10 2.92
CA ILE A 43 6.55 4.07 3.93
C ILE A 43 6.20 2.61 4.16
N GLU A 44 6.42 2.17 5.39
CA GLU A 44 6.12 0.82 5.86
C GLU A 44 4.86 0.89 6.72
N ILE A 45 3.78 0.29 6.24
CA ILE A 45 2.49 0.22 6.93
C ILE A 45 2.36 -1.18 7.52
N ILE A 46 2.32 -1.24 8.84
CA ILE A 46 2.19 -2.45 9.62
C ILE A 46 0.72 -2.59 10.00
N HIS A 47 0.06 -3.61 9.46
CA HIS A 47 -1.34 -3.89 9.74
C HIS A 47 -1.49 -4.92 10.87
N PRO A 48 -1.84 -4.50 12.10
CA PRO A 48 -2.25 -5.44 13.13
C PRO A 48 -3.60 -6.05 12.73
N ASN A 49 -3.65 -7.38 12.56
CA ASN A 49 -4.87 -8.18 12.34
C ASN A 49 -5.51 -8.15 10.94
N ARG A 50 -4.76 -7.87 9.87
CA ARG A 50 -5.33 -7.97 8.50
C ARG A 50 -5.52 -9.45 8.12
N THR A 51 -6.76 -9.91 8.13
CA THR A 51 -7.14 -11.21 7.55
C THR A 51 -7.02 -11.12 6.03
N ILE A 52 -6.13 -11.90 5.41
CA ILE A 52 -6.01 -11.94 3.95
C ILE A 52 -7.24 -12.65 3.41
N ASN A 53 -8.17 -11.90 2.82
CA ASN A 53 -9.25 -12.47 2.05
C ASN A 53 -8.71 -12.76 0.64
N ILE A 54 -8.13 -13.95 0.47
CA ILE A 54 -7.80 -14.51 -0.84
C ILE A 54 -9.09 -14.88 -1.55
N THR A 55 -9.79 -13.88 -2.09
CA THR A 55 -10.81 -14.13 -3.11
C THR A 55 -10.04 -14.36 -4.42
N PRO A 56 -9.97 -15.59 -4.96
CA PRO A 56 -9.38 -15.79 -6.27
C PRO A 56 -10.20 -14.99 -7.28
N LYS A 57 -9.60 -13.96 -7.88
CA LYS A 57 -10.21 -13.35 -9.06
C LYS A 57 -10.34 -14.46 -10.12
N PRO A 58 -11.54 -14.75 -10.62
CA PRO A 58 -11.65 -15.61 -11.79
C PRO A 58 -10.87 -14.93 -12.92
N PRO A 59 -10.11 -15.70 -13.73
CA PRO A 59 -9.36 -15.12 -14.84
C PRO A 59 -10.33 -14.36 -15.73
N GLU A 60 -10.12 -13.04 -15.84
CA GLU A 60 -10.86 -12.21 -16.79
C GLU A 60 -10.64 -12.83 -18.18
N LEU A 61 -11.72 -13.32 -18.78
CA LEU A 61 -11.75 -13.77 -20.16
C LEU A 61 -11.19 -12.64 -21.01
N TYR A 62 -10.03 -12.89 -21.64
CA TYR A 62 -9.54 -12.08 -22.75
C TYR A 62 -10.66 -12.06 -23.79
N ALA A 63 -11.43 -10.99 -23.83
CA ALA A 63 -12.31 -10.69 -24.93
C ALA A 63 -11.39 -10.28 -26.09
N ASP A 64 -10.97 -11.29 -26.84
CA ASP A 64 -10.28 -11.16 -28.11
C ASP A 64 -11.11 -10.25 -29.03
N THR A 65 -10.75 -8.97 -29.02
CA THR A 65 -11.18 -8.01 -30.03
C THR A 65 -10.32 -8.27 -31.25
N PHE A 66 -10.56 -9.38 -31.94
CA PHE A 66 -10.15 -9.49 -33.34
C PHE A 66 -11.19 -8.76 -34.17
N LEU A 67 -10.87 -7.50 -34.48
CA LEU A 67 -11.38 -6.79 -35.62
C LEU A 67 -11.27 -7.68 -36.87
N THR A 68 -12.40 -7.95 -37.53
CA THR A 68 -12.46 -8.09 -38.99
C THR A 68 -13.83 -7.62 -39.46
#